data_AF-A0A9Q0JFE6-F1
#
_entry.id   AF-A0A9Q0JFE6-F1
#
_cell.length_a   1.000
_cell.length_b   1.000
_cell.length_c   1.000
_cell.angle_alpha   90.00
_cell.angle_beta   90.00
_cell.angle_gamma   90.00
#
_symmetry.space_group_name_H-M   'P 1'
#
loop_
_entity.id
_entity.type
_entity.pdbx_description
1 polymer ?
#
loop_
_entity_poly.entity_id
_entity_poly.type
_entity_poly.pdbx_seq_one_letter_code
_entity_poly.pdbx_strand_id
1 'polypeptide(L)'
;MVSGNYLFCMLCLMDSDDLSYRQDMDDSSADVPGSTVANMMTKRQSTCPVSTNASSSSSSSPSKSKRKCTSKDEEGGFLPNDVISIILSHLPASFLYENCRLACRAWAKLLRCPNFVNSQLSRTLPPCLFIQKVQAKGKALKTKCVGIIEDWSNIQVRDMNLQSLGCIVSSSDGVVLIRNDFQCFIANPITRQVLKLPDTKHFSPSLCFNGIARIPNTGELKVVLHRKISNHFFIITAGDGKKWRRYKISTVIKPSRIRNHGTSVGGVVYSSVIDGGHCHCIFAVDLRDESGHQVMLPDGKHQTILSNRDSLYVIDVAMRNTGFWRVWLLKDLHRREWVRIQDLDISAMGLLEPLPKPLVWLESEQVMVVDTSRGCLKGWRDGPGRRSCSQKVVVGCCLRSGNYKILEENSDWPDVQLKVLWHTNSLVRF
;
A
#
# COMPACT_ATOMS: atom_id res chain seq x y z
N MET A 1 -3.85 -22.18 56.55
CA MET A 1 -3.09 -21.34 55.61
C MET A 1 -2.63 -22.24 54.47
N VAL A 2 -3.46 -22.34 53.44
CA VAL A 2 -3.54 -23.47 52.50
C VAL A 2 -3.74 -22.91 51.09
N SER A 3 -3.00 -23.47 50.13
CA SER A 3 -3.24 -23.56 48.66
C SER A 3 -3.49 -22.26 47.87
N GLY A 4 -3.07 -22.08 46.62
CA GLY A 4 -2.57 -23.00 45.61
C GLY A 4 -2.97 -22.48 44.22
N ASN A 5 -2.37 -23.09 43.20
CA ASN A 5 -2.88 -23.31 41.83
C ASN A 5 -2.34 -22.48 40.64
N TYR A 6 -1.44 -23.16 39.92
CA TYR A 6 -1.44 -23.51 38.48
C TYR A 6 -1.64 -22.43 37.40
N LEU A 7 -0.69 -22.37 36.45
CA LEU A 7 -0.99 -22.81 35.08
C LEU A 7 0.28 -23.26 34.31
N PHE A 8 0.24 -24.53 33.90
CA PHE A 8 1.05 -25.17 32.86
C PHE A 8 0.34 -24.93 31.51
N CYS A 9 1.05 -24.68 30.40
CA CYS A 9 1.03 -25.60 29.25
C CYS A 9 1.95 -25.19 28.08
N MET A 10 2.38 -26.25 27.41
CA MET A 10 3.37 -26.37 26.35
C MET A 10 2.90 -25.94 24.95
N LEU A 11 3.93 -25.73 24.12
CA LEU A 11 4.00 -25.85 22.67
C LEU A 11 3.05 -26.86 22.01
N CYS A 12 2.53 -26.49 20.84
CA CYS A 12 2.42 -27.39 19.68
C CYS A 12 2.80 -26.65 18.38
N LEU A 13 3.81 -27.18 17.70
CA LEU A 13 3.94 -27.18 16.24
C LEU A 13 2.77 -27.96 15.65
N MET A 14 2.30 -27.61 14.45
CA MET A 14 2.00 -28.57 13.37
C MET A 14 1.94 -27.85 12.01
N ASP A 15 2.64 -28.45 11.06
CA ASP A 15 2.40 -28.39 9.62
C ASP A 15 1.16 -29.23 9.25
N SER A 16 0.66 -28.97 8.04
CA SER A 16 -0.05 -29.89 7.13
C SER A 16 -1.58 -29.97 7.18
N ASP A 17 -2.07 -30.04 5.95
CA ASP A 17 -3.32 -30.53 5.35
C ASP A 17 -4.36 -31.28 6.21
N ASP A 18 -5.59 -31.13 5.69
CA ASP A 18 -6.81 -31.88 5.96
C ASP A 18 -7.48 -31.64 7.32
N LEU A 19 -8.73 -31.20 7.26
CA LEU A 19 -9.82 -31.61 8.17
C LEU A 19 -11.13 -30.97 7.70
N SER A 20 -11.93 -31.78 7.03
CA SER A 20 -13.38 -31.65 6.94
C SER A 20 -14.00 -31.53 8.33
N TYR A 21 -14.84 -30.52 8.56
CA TYR A 21 -15.71 -30.48 9.73
C TYR A 21 -17.16 -30.26 9.32
N ARG A 22 -18.01 -31.17 9.81
CA ARG A 22 -19.45 -31.25 9.63
C ARG A 22 -20.14 -29.99 10.17
N GLN A 23 -21.04 -29.46 9.35
CA GLN A 23 -22.16 -28.62 9.76
C GLN A 23 -23.09 -29.42 10.65
N ASP A 24 -23.47 -28.85 11.78
CA ASP A 24 -24.81 -28.91 12.37
C ASP A 24 -24.86 -27.80 13.43
N MET A 25 -25.79 -26.85 13.27
CA MET A 25 -26.38 -26.01 14.32
C MET A 25 -27.38 -25.04 13.67
N ASP A 26 -28.61 -25.55 13.68
CA ASP A 26 -29.94 -24.95 13.67
C ASP A 26 -30.13 -23.44 13.48
N ASP A 27 -31.03 -23.19 12.53
CA ASP A 27 -31.85 -22.01 12.33
C ASP A 27 -32.66 -21.66 13.59
N SER A 28 -32.62 -20.38 13.98
CA SER A 28 -33.73 -19.74 14.67
C SER A 28 -33.88 -18.30 14.18
N SER A 29 -34.80 -18.17 13.23
CA SER A 29 -35.35 -16.93 12.71
C SER A 29 -36.20 -16.22 13.77
N ALA A 30 -35.94 -14.93 13.98
CA ALA A 30 -36.90 -14.01 14.56
C ALA A 30 -36.95 -12.74 13.72
N ASP A 31 -38.00 -12.64 12.92
CA ASP A 31 -38.44 -11.46 12.19
C ASP A 31 -38.94 -10.38 13.16
N VAL A 32 -38.55 -9.12 12.93
CA VAL A 32 -39.30 -7.94 13.37
C VAL A 32 -39.20 -6.87 12.26
N PRO A 33 -40.32 -6.25 11.85
CA PRO A 33 -40.41 -5.48 10.61
C PRO A 33 -39.92 -4.04 10.73
N GLY A 34 -39.59 -3.48 9.58
CA GLY A 34 -38.92 -2.19 9.41
C GLY A 34 -39.79 -0.96 9.64
N SER A 35 -39.10 0.17 9.82
CA SER A 35 -39.66 1.50 9.61
C SER A 35 -38.72 2.34 8.75
N THR A 36 -39.28 2.78 7.63
CA THR A 36 -38.81 3.81 6.71
C THR A 36 -38.60 5.16 7.40
N VAL A 37 -37.44 5.79 7.22
CA VAL A 37 -37.33 7.28 7.18
C VAL A 37 -36.23 7.67 6.19
N ALA A 38 -36.64 8.31 5.11
CA ALA A 38 -35.80 9.07 4.20
C ALA A 38 -35.27 10.32 4.91
N ASN A 39 -33.98 10.64 4.74
CA ASN A 39 -33.49 11.99 4.99
C ASN A 39 -32.42 12.36 3.96
N MET A 40 -32.84 13.22 3.03
CA MET A 40 -31.97 14.03 2.19
C MET A 40 -31.19 15.01 3.09
N MET A 41 -29.87 15.03 2.95
CA MET A 41 -29.08 16.20 3.33
C MET A 41 -28.03 16.47 2.25
N THR A 42 -28.31 17.50 1.46
CA THR A 42 -27.37 18.25 0.63
C THR A 42 -26.19 18.75 1.45
N LYS A 43 -24.99 18.27 1.15
CA LYS A 43 -23.74 18.75 1.74
C LYS A 43 -23.17 19.87 0.86
N ARG A 44 -23.12 21.08 1.41
CA ARG A 44 -22.49 22.28 0.82
C ARG A 44 -21.01 22.03 0.56
N GLN A 45 -20.57 22.24 -0.68
CA GLN A 45 -19.17 22.37 -1.04
C GLN A 45 -18.66 23.76 -0.60
N SER A 46 -17.51 23.77 0.07
CA SER A 46 -16.77 24.97 0.46
C SER A 46 -15.74 25.25 -0.63
N THR A 47 -16.04 26.20 -1.51
CA THR A 47 -15.10 26.73 -2.52
C THR A 47 -14.31 27.90 -1.96
N CYS A 48 -12.99 27.93 -2.19
CA CYS A 48 -12.16 29.12 -1.98
C CYS A 48 -12.54 30.20 -3.03
N PRO A 49 -12.68 31.49 -2.66
CA PRO A 49 -13.04 32.50 -3.63
C PRO A 49 -11.85 32.90 -4.50
N VAL A 50 -12.07 32.86 -5.81
CA VAL A 50 -11.30 33.59 -6.81
C VAL A 50 -11.85 35.02 -6.84
N SER A 51 -10.96 36.01 -6.72
CA SER A 51 -11.30 37.43 -6.71
C SER A 51 -11.51 37.97 -8.12
N THR A 52 -12.73 38.46 -8.40
CA THR A 52 -13.03 39.39 -9.50
C THR A 52 -13.81 40.58 -8.96
N ASN A 53 -13.34 41.77 -9.30
CA ASN A 53 -13.88 43.07 -8.88
C ASN A 53 -15.23 43.39 -9.53
N ALA A 54 -16.18 43.90 -8.76
CA ALA A 54 -17.20 44.86 -9.21
C ALA A 54 -17.87 45.55 -8.00
N SER A 55 -18.31 46.79 -8.21
CA SER A 55 -18.55 47.85 -7.22
C SER A 55 -20.02 48.04 -6.81
N SER A 56 -20.22 48.84 -5.74
CA SER A 56 -21.46 49.52 -5.24
C SER A 56 -22.43 48.65 -4.40
N SER A 57 -23.10 49.10 -3.31
CA SER A 57 -23.29 50.41 -2.66
C SER A 57 -23.81 50.25 -1.21
N SER A 58 -23.34 51.15 -0.32
CA SER A 58 -23.90 51.70 0.94
C SER A 58 -25.07 51.07 1.73
N SER A 59 -24.85 50.84 3.04
CA SER A 59 -25.67 51.40 4.13
C SER A 59 -25.01 51.22 5.51
N SER A 60 -25.15 52.22 6.38
CA SER A 60 -24.41 52.54 7.61
C SER A 60 -25.01 52.00 8.92
N SER A 61 -24.17 51.74 9.94
CA SER A 61 -24.28 52.00 11.42
C SER A 61 -23.48 50.97 12.28
N PRO A 62 -23.23 51.14 13.60
CA PRO A 62 -22.06 51.85 14.13
C PRO A 62 -21.06 50.98 14.94
N SER A 63 -19.79 51.35 14.79
CA SER A 63 -18.64 51.32 15.73
C SER A 63 -18.59 50.29 16.87
N LYS A 64 -17.75 49.26 16.68
CA LYS A 64 -16.85 48.72 17.72
C LYS A 64 -15.43 48.68 17.18
N SER A 65 -14.56 49.41 17.87
CA SER A 65 -13.10 49.55 17.76
C SER A 65 -12.39 48.47 16.91
N LYS A 66 -12.09 48.81 15.65
CA LYS A 66 -11.16 48.07 14.79
C LYS A 66 -9.77 48.67 14.98
N ARG A 67 -8.84 47.87 15.53
CA ARG A 67 -7.40 48.12 15.41
C ARG A 67 -7.04 48.16 13.92
N LYS A 68 -6.90 49.37 13.39
CA LYS A 68 -6.44 49.63 12.01
C LYS A 68 -4.93 49.40 11.99
N CYS A 69 -4.52 48.14 11.81
CA CYS A 69 -3.16 47.83 11.38
C CYS A 69 -3.04 48.33 9.94
N THR A 70 -2.56 49.55 9.76
CA THR A 70 -2.06 50.05 8.48
C THR A 70 -0.78 49.27 8.17
N SER A 71 -0.89 48.16 7.43
CA SER A 71 0.25 47.59 6.73
C SER A 71 0.66 48.60 5.67
N LYS A 72 1.69 49.40 5.98
CA LYS A 72 2.52 49.96 4.93
C LYS A 72 3.08 48.76 4.18
N ASP A 73 2.69 48.63 2.92
CA ASP A 73 3.36 47.77 1.96
C ASP A 73 4.81 48.25 1.86
N GLU A 74 5.68 47.72 2.71
CA GLU A 74 7.10 47.75 2.43
C GLU A 74 7.31 46.83 1.23
N GLU A 75 7.53 47.44 0.05
CA GLU A 75 8.05 46.86 -1.19
C GLU A 75 9.45 46.23 -1.02
N GLY A 76 9.70 45.59 0.13
CA GLY A 76 10.95 44.90 0.43
C GLY A 76 11.00 43.56 -0.26
N GLY A 77 11.54 43.51 -1.49
CA GLY A 77 12.40 42.44 -2.02
C GLY A 77 12.02 40.95 -1.86
N PHE A 78 10.80 40.58 -1.52
CA PHE A 78 10.42 39.18 -1.39
C PHE A 78 10.24 38.54 -2.77
N LEU A 79 10.84 37.36 -2.96
CA LEU A 79 10.60 36.56 -4.15
C LEU A 79 9.10 36.20 -4.26
N PRO A 80 8.51 36.28 -5.46
CA PRO A 80 7.15 35.80 -5.71
C PRO A 80 6.96 34.33 -5.27
N ASN A 81 5.75 34.00 -4.78
CA ASN A 81 5.44 32.67 -4.21
C ASN A 81 5.61 31.53 -5.23
N ASP A 82 5.36 31.80 -6.50
CA ASP A 82 5.59 30.90 -7.64
C ASP A 82 7.08 30.58 -7.82
N VAL A 83 7.96 31.58 -7.71
CA VAL A 83 9.41 31.37 -7.76
C VAL A 83 9.88 30.53 -6.56
N ILE A 84 9.39 30.85 -5.35
CA ILE A 84 9.68 30.05 -4.16
C ILE A 84 9.17 28.61 -4.33
N SER A 85 7.97 28.43 -4.89
CA SER A 85 7.39 27.11 -5.18
C SER A 85 8.29 26.33 -6.13
N ILE A 86 8.79 26.95 -7.20
CA ILE A 86 9.73 26.33 -8.12
C ILE A 86 10.98 25.89 -7.36
N ILE A 87 11.64 26.80 -6.64
CA ILE A 87 12.87 26.50 -5.87
C ILE A 87 12.66 25.34 -4.91
N LEU A 88 11.64 25.43 -4.04
CA LEU A 88 11.34 24.38 -3.08
C LEU A 88 11.01 23.06 -3.77
N SER A 89 10.41 23.10 -4.96
CA SER A 89 10.09 21.88 -5.70
C SER A 89 11.30 21.16 -6.31
N HIS A 90 12.50 21.74 -6.25
CA HIS A 90 13.76 21.03 -6.57
C HIS A 90 14.40 20.35 -5.36
N LEU A 91 13.91 20.60 -4.15
CA LEU A 91 14.50 20.03 -2.94
C LEU A 91 13.90 18.65 -2.61
N PRO A 92 14.67 17.74 -2.01
CA PRO A 92 14.14 16.46 -1.56
C PRO A 92 12.99 16.63 -0.57
N ALA A 93 11.95 15.81 -0.70
CA ALA A 93 10.80 15.79 0.19
C ALA A 93 11.17 15.80 1.67
N SER A 94 12.13 14.96 2.09
CA SER A 94 12.58 14.92 3.49
C SER A 94 13.14 16.25 3.96
N PHE A 95 13.95 16.93 3.13
CA PHE A 95 14.52 18.22 3.46
C PHE A 95 13.45 19.31 3.59
N LEU A 96 12.44 19.29 2.72
CA LEU A 96 11.31 20.21 2.78
C LEU A 96 10.56 20.12 4.12
N TYR A 97 10.32 18.89 4.60
CA TYR A 97 9.56 18.66 5.83
C TYR A 97 10.36 18.87 7.11
N GLU A 98 11.64 18.50 7.10
CA GLU A 98 12.52 18.62 8.26
C GLU A 98 13.03 20.06 8.43
N ASN A 99 13.35 20.77 7.33
CA ASN A 99 14.04 22.07 7.38
C ASN A 99 13.17 23.22 6.84
N CYS A 100 12.70 23.15 5.59
CA CYS A 100 12.02 24.29 4.95
C CYS A 100 10.71 24.67 5.65
N ARG A 101 10.00 23.69 6.22
CA ARG A 101 8.78 23.96 6.99
C ARG A 101 9.02 24.84 8.21
N LEU A 102 10.21 24.79 8.79
CA LEU A 102 10.56 25.53 10.00
C LEU A 102 11.08 26.95 9.69
N ALA A 103 11.43 27.23 8.43
CA ALA A 103 12.01 28.51 8.02
C ALA A 103 11.04 29.69 8.22
N CYS A 104 9.80 29.59 7.71
CA CYS A 104 8.78 30.62 7.91
C CYS A 104 7.34 30.10 7.71
N ARG A 105 6.35 30.88 8.17
CA ARG A 105 4.92 30.54 8.04
C ARG A 105 4.45 30.46 6.58
N ALA A 106 5.00 31.30 5.69
CA ALA A 106 4.67 31.31 4.27
C ALA A 106 5.09 29.99 3.60
N TRP A 107 6.32 29.53 3.85
CA TRP A 107 6.82 28.25 3.35
C TRP A 107 6.02 27.09 3.94
N ALA A 108 5.75 27.11 5.25
CA ALA A 108 4.90 26.08 5.87
C ALA A 108 3.49 26.00 5.26
N LYS A 109 2.91 27.14 4.85
CA LYS A 109 1.63 27.20 4.14
C LYS A 109 1.75 26.67 2.71
N LEU A 110 2.81 27.06 1.99
CA LEU A 110 3.08 26.61 0.62
C LEU A 110 3.31 25.10 0.56
N LEU A 111 4.09 24.52 1.47
CA LEU A 111 4.35 23.08 1.59
C LEU A 111 3.11 22.25 1.98
N ARG A 112 2.02 22.91 2.39
CA ARG A 112 0.71 22.28 2.66
C ARG A 112 -0.27 22.49 1.52
N CYS A 113 0.07 23.31 0.52
CA CYS A 113 -0.79 23.56 -0.63
C CYS A 113 -0.88 22.27 -1.47
N PRO A 114 -2.10 21.79 -1.79
CA PRO A 114 -2.27 20.61 -2.64
C PRO A 114 -1.57 20.74 -3.98
N ASN A 115 -1.56 21.93 -4.59
CA ASN A 115 -0.88 22.15 -5.87
C ASN A 115 0.64 21.97 -5.76
N PHE A 116 1.24 22.47 -4.68
CA PHE A 116 2.67 22.25 -4.42
C PHE A 116 2.96 20.77 -4.16
N VAL A 117 2.12 20.10 -3.34
CA VAL A 117 2.25 18.66 -3.08
C VAL A 117 2.15 17.86 -4.37
N ASN A 118 1.16 18.14 -5.22
CA ASN A 118 0.97 17.46 -6.51
C ASN A 118 2.11 17.75 -7.49
N SER A 119 2.62 18.99 -7.51
CA SER A 119 3.80 19.35 -8.28
C SER A 119 5.02 18.56 -7.78
N GLN A 120 5.23 18.50 -6.46
CA GLN A 120 6.25 17.67 -5.85
C GLN A 120 6.10 16.21 -6.22
N LEU A 121 4.89 15.64 -6.11
CA LEU A 121 4.57 14.26 -6.49
C LEU A 121 4.95 13.94 -7.93
N SER A 122 4.59 14.84 -8.85
CA SER A 122 4.90 14.69 -10.27
C SER A 122 6.40 14.79 -10.57
N ARG A 123 7.15 15.49 -9.72
CA ARG A 123 8.59 15.75 -9.87
C ARG A 123 9.48 14.83 -9.06
N THR A 124 8.99 14.28 -7.96
CA THR A 124 9.82 13.48 -7.05
C THR A 124 10.28 12.22 -7.77
N LEU A 125 11.62 12.16 -7.84
CA LEU A 125 12.54 11.05 -8.09
C LEU A 125 11.99 9.63 -7.80
N PRO A 126 12.62 8.60 -8.41
CA PRO A 126 11.99 7.35 -8.79
C PRO A 126 11.15 6.67 -7.70
N PRO A 127 10.21 5.82 -8.12
CA PRO A 127 9.45 4.97 -7.22
C PRO A 127 10.33 4.32 -6.15
N CYS A 128 9.86 4.32 -4.90
CA CYS A 128 10.54 3.66 -3.81
C CYS A 128 9.93 2.30 -3.54
N LEU A 129 10.79 1.38 -3.15
CA LEU A 129 10.46 0.02 -2.79
C LEU A 129 10.61 -0.14 -1.29
N PHE A 130 9.54 -0.50 -0.59
CA PHE A 130 9.67 -0.93 0.81
C PHE A 130 9.99 -2.41 0.84
N ILE A 131 11.08 -2.77 1.55
CA ILE A 131 11.46 -4.14 1.81
C ILE A 131 11.46 -4.37 3.31
N GLN A 132 10.51 -5.18 3.77
CA GLN A 132 10.44 -5.57 5.17
C GLN A 132 10.97 -7.00 5.36
N LYS A 133 11.93 -7.16 6.28
CA LYS A 133 12.38 -8.47 6.74
C LYS A 133 11.49 -8.91 7.91
N VAL A 134 10.63 -9.89 7.64
CA VAL A 134 9.85 -10.57 8.68
C VAL A 134 10.68 -11.71 9.25
N GLN A 135 11.11 -11.59 10.51
CA GLN A 135 11.85 -12.65 11.20
C GLN A 135 10.88 -13.57 11.94
N ALA A 136 11.02 -14.88 11.77
CA ALA A 136 10.31 -15.84 12.58
C ALA A 136 10.88 -15.82 14.01
N LYS A 137 9.99 -15.78 15.01
CA LYS A 137 10.25 -15.93 16.46
C LYS A 137 10.90 -14.74 17.17
N GLY A 138 10.07 -13.93 17.83
CA GLY A 138 10.45 -13.06 18.97
C GLY A 138 11.44 -11.91 18.71
N LYS A 139 11.99 -11.80 17.51
CA LYS A 139 12.92 -10.73 17.12
C LYS A 139 12.16 -9.58 16.47
N ALA A 140 12.64 -8.36 16.73
CA ALA A 140 12.09 -7.15 16.12
C ALA A 140 12.11 -7.22 14.59
N LEU A 141 11.02 -6.79 13.96
CA LEU A 141 10.90 -6.69 12.50
C LEU A 141 11.83 -5.59 11.99
N LYS A 142 12.73 -5.89 11.05
CA LYS A 142 13.56 -4.84 10.43
C LYS A 142 12.93 -4.41 9.12
N THR A 143 12.67 -3.11 8.98
CA THR A 143 12.03 -2.53 7.79
C THR A 143 12.99 -1.58 7.11
N LYS A 144 13.37 -1.86 5.87
CA LYS A 144 14.20 -0.99 5.05
C LYS A 144 13.38 -0.42 3.91
N CYS A 145 13.65 0.83 3.53
CA CYS A 145 13.20 1.42 2.28
C CYS A 145 14.38 1.42 1.32
N VAL A 146 14.13 0.99 0.10
CA VAL A 146 15.05 1.01 -1.02
C VAL A 146 14.51 2.04 -1.98
N GLY A 147 15.11 3.24 -1.96
CA GLY A 147 14.82 4.29 -2.92
C GLY A 147 15.74 4.16 -4.13
N ILE A 148 15.21 4.33 -5.32
CA ILE A 148 16.00 4.47 -6.54
C ILE A 148 16.14 5.98 -6.81
N ILE A 149 17.35 6.45 -7.10
CA ILE A 149 17.63 7.88 -7.30
C ILE A 149 18.14 8.08 -8.71
N GLU A 150 17.40 8.85 -9.49
CA GLU A 150 17.71 9.30 -10.86
C GLU A 150 17.70 8.20 -11.92
N ASP A 151 18.56 7.19 -11.78
CA ASP A 151 18.67 6.05 -12.67
C ASP A 151 18.91 4.77 -11.83
N TRP A 152 18.59 3.60 -12.37
CA TRP A 152 18.79 2.31 -11.70
C TRP A 152 20.27 1.98 -11.40
N SER A 153 21.17 2.93 -11.58
CA SER A 153 22.58 2.90 -11.17
C SER A 153 22.74 3.23 -9.69
N ASN A 154 21.86 4.08 -9.14
CA ASN A 154 22.02 4.64 -7.81
C ASN A 154 20.86 4.24 -6.91
N ILE A 155 21.09 3.19 -6.12
CA ILE A 155 20.13 2.68 -5.15
C ILE A 155 20.54 3.17 -3.77
N GLN A 156 19.64 3.88 -3.10
CA GLN A 156 19.81 4.27 -1.72
C GLN A 156 18.93 3.43 -0.81
N VAL A 157 19.56 2.68 0.08
CA VAL A 157 18.88 1.93 1.13
C VAL A 157 18.85 2.79 2.40
N ARG A 158 17.65 3.05 2.90
CA ARG A 158 17.41 3.83 4.12
C ARG A 158 16.61 3.00 5.13
N ASP A 159 17.04 3.01 6.39
CA ASP A 159 16.21 2.47 7.48
C ASP A 159 15.08 3.46 7.79
N MET A 160 13.84 2.97 7.83
CA MET A 160 12.67 3.80 8.09
C MET A 160 12.27 3.82 9.57
N ASN A 161 12.94 3.04 10.41
CA ASN A 161 12.64 2.90 11.84
C ASN A 161 11.16 2.56 12.12
N LEU A 162 10.52 1.76 11.27
CA LEU A 162 9.13 1.30 11.43
C LEU A 162 9.02 -0.01 12.23
N GLN A 163 10.14 -0.43 12.83
CA GLN A 163 10.33 -1.77 13.41
C GLN A 163 9.36 -2.08 14.57
N SER A 164 9.00 -1.06 15.34
CA SER A 164 8.12 -1.17 16.50
C SER A 164 6.62 -1.19 16.14
N LEU A 165 6.25 -0.84 14.91
CA LEU A 165 4.85 -0.68 14.52
C LEU A 165 4.20 -1.99 14.03
N GLY A 166 4.99 -2.89 13.44
CA GLY A 166 4.51 -4.18 12.95
C GLY A 166 4.86 -4.47 11.48
N CYS A 167 4.06 -5.33 10.85
CA CYS A 167 4.23 -5.73 9.46
C CYS A 167 3.56 -4.74 8.50
N ILE A 168 4.23 -4.34 7.42
CA ILE A 168 3.55 -3.67 6.32
C ILE A 168 2.66 -4.69 5.61
N VAL A 169 1.41 -4.32 5.33
CA VAL A 169 0.40 -5.22 4.72
C VAL A 169 -0.15 -4.71 3.40
N SER A 170 -0.12 -3.39 3.16
CA SER A 170 -0.59 -2.75 1.92
C SER A 170 0.00 -1.35 1.78
N SER A 171 -0.05 -0.75 0.59
CA SER A 171 0.38 0.62 0.30
C SER A 171 -0.58 1.34 -0.65
N SER A 172 -0.59 2.66 -0.58
CA SER A 172 -1.33 3.55 -1.49
C SER A 172 -0.72 4.95 -1.45
N ASP A 173 -0.36 5.54 -2.59
CA ASP A 173 0.09 6.95 -2.74
C ASP A 173 0.93 7.52 -1.58
N GLY A 174 2.25 7.29 -1.58
CA GLY A 174 3.21 7.50 -0.48
C GLY A 174 2.96 6.91 0.91
N VAL A 175 1.79 6.33 1.21
CA VAL A 175 1.46 5.83 2.54
C VAL A 175 1.37 4.31 2.62
N VAL A 176 1.78 3.77 3.76
CA VAL A 176 1.79 2.34 4.03
C VAL A 176 0.83 2.00 5.17
N LEU A 177 0.11 0.89 5.02
CA LEU A 177 -0.68 0.28 6.09
C LEU A 177 0.20 -0.72 6.83
N ILE A 178 0.42 -0.46 8.12
CA ILE A 178 1.21 -1.30 9.03
C ILE A 178 0.27 -1.93 10.03
N ARG A 179 0.50 -3.20 10.35
CA ARG A 179 -0.31 -3.96 11.28
C ARG A 179 0.55 -4.82 12.20
N ASN A 180 0.22 -4.80 13.48
CA ASN A 180 0.62 -5.81 14.45
C ASN A 180 -0.61 -6.60 14.91
N ASP A 181 -0.45 -7.45 15.92
CA ASP A 181 -1.50 -8.38 16.37
C ASP A 181 -2.79 -7.69 16.81
N PHE A 182 -2.71 -6.43 17.28
CA PHE A 182 -3.84 -5.74 17.92
C PHE A 182 -4.16 -4.38 17.31
N GLN A 183 -3.31 -3.84 16.46
CA GLN A 183 -3.37 -2.45 16.02
C GLN A 183 -3.00 -2.28 14.55
N CYS A 184 -3.72 -1.42 13.88
CA CYS A 184 -3.39 -0.91 12.55
C CYS A 184 -2.88 0.54 12.64
N PHE A 185 -1.90 0.85 11.80
CA PHE A 185 -1.32 2.18 11.65
C PHE A 185 -1.26 2.53 10.17
N ILE A 186 -1.50 3.80 9.85
CA ILE A 186 -1.12 4.34 8.55
C ILE A 186 0.13 5.17 8.78
N ALA A 187 1.19 4.89 8.05
CA ALA A 187 2.42 5.66 8.14
C ALA A 187 2.71 6.32 6.80
N ASN A 188 3.23 7.54 6.86
CA ASN A 188 3.94 8.16 5.75
C ASN A 188 5.44 8.04 6.10
N PRO A 189 6.17 7.12 5.45
CA PRO A 189 7.56 6.87 5.79
C PRO A 189 8.46 8.10 5.52
N ILE A 190 8.12 8.93 4.53
CA ILE A 190 8.90 10.11 4.14
C ILE A 190 8.76 11.21 5.19
N THR A 191 7.54 11.50 5.63
CA THR A 191 7.27 12.55 6.61
C THR A 191 7.41 12.06 8.05
N ARG A 192 7.64 10.75 8.25
CA ARG A 192 7.66 10.05 9.55
C ARG A 192 6.39 10.23 10.37
N GLN A 193 5.29 10.60 9.72
CA GLN A 193 4.00 10.70 10.38
C GLN A 193 3.37 9.32 10.49
N VAL A 194 2.79 9.04 11.65
CA VAL A 194 2.10 7.79 11.93
C VAL A 194 0.74 8.12 12.52
N LEU A 195 -0.31 7.66 11.84
CA LEU A 195 -1.68 7.70 12.31
C LEU A 195 -2.06 6.34 12.88
N LYS A 196 -2.37 6.31 14.18
CA LYS A 196 -2.96 5.15 14.83
C LYS A 196 -4.45 5.08 14.51
N LEU A 197 -4.91 3.97 13.94
CA LEU A 197 -6.33 3.73 13.70
C LEU A 197 -7.05 3.30 15.00
N PRO A 198 -8.39 3.34 15.07
CA PRO A 198 -9.12 2.79 16.21
C PRO A 198 -8.76 1.33 16.47
N ASP A 199 -8.83 0.95 17.74
CA ASP A 199 -8.39 -0.35 18.25
C ASP A 199 -9.00 -1.51 17.45
N THR A 200 -8.15 -2.49 17.15
CA THR A 200 -8.53 -3.71 16.44
C THR A 200 -8.56 -4.96 17.32
N LYS A 201 -8.58 -4.85 18.66
CA LYS A 201 -8.65 -6.00 19.59
C LYS A 201 -9.78 -7.00 19.32
N HIS A 202 -10.93 -6.55 18.82
CA HIS A 202 -12.04 -7.45 18.49
C HIS A 202 -11.83 -8.21 17.17
N PHE A 203 -10.84 -7.81 16.39
CA PHE A 203 -10.43 -8.52 15.19
C PHE A 203 -9.44 -9.60 15.59
N SER A 204 -9.76 -10.85 15.24
CA SER A 204 -8.82 -11.95 15.41
C SER A 204 -7.50 -11.63 14.70
N PRO A 205 -6.33 -12.05 15.24
CA PRO A 205 -5.06 -11.95 14.53
C PRO A 205 -5.15 -12.51 13.09
N SER A 206 -6.00 -13.52 12.89
CA SER A 206 -6.27 -14.24 11.64
C SER A 206 -7.06 -13.49 10.54
N LEU A 207 -7.07 -12.14 10.51
CA LEU A 207 -7.65 -11.43 9.35
C LEU A 207 -6.94 -11.85 8.06
N CYS A 208 -7.72 -12.00 6.97
CA CYS A 208 -7.26 -12.54 5.69
C CYS A 208 -6.98 -11.48 4.63
N PHE A 209 -7.49 -10.26 4.77
CA PHE A 209 -7.26 -9.20 3.79
C PHE A 209 -7.21 -7.84 4.47
N ASN A 210 -6.21 -7.06 4.08
CA ASN A 210 -5.94 -5.73 4.58
C ASN A 210 -5.59 -4.87 3.37
N GLY A 211 -6.27 -3.74 3.23
CA GLY A 211 -6.13 -2.85 2.10
C GLY A 211 -6.18 -1.41 2.51
N ILE A 212 -5.41 -0.57 1.84
CA ILE A 212 -5.54 0.88 1.91
C ILE A 212 -5.65 1.42 0.50
N ALA A 213 -6.54 2.38 0.27
CA ALA A 213 -6.55 3.15 -0.97
C ALA A 213 -6.89 4.62 -0.70
N ARG A 214 -6.30 5.51 -1.50
CA ARG A 214 -6.75 6.89 -1.59
C ARG A 214 -7.92 7.01 -2.54
N ILE A 215 -8.97 7.69 -2.11
CA ILE A 215 -10.13 8.00 -2.92
C ILE A 215 -9.77 9.13 -3.90
N PRO A 216 -9.87 8.89 -5.22
CA PRO A 216 -9.70 9.94 -6.21
C PRO A 216 -10.64 11.12 -5.93
N ASN A 217 -10.21 12.33 -6.25
CA ASN A 217 -10.93 13.60 -6.05
C ASN A 217 -11.01 14.11 -4.61
N THR A 218 -11.35 13.27 -3.62
CA THR A 218 -11.43 13.73 -2.23
C THR A 218 -10.07 13.70 -1.53
N GLY A 219 -9.17 12.83 -1.97
CA GLY A 219 -7.88 12.61 -1.33
C GLY A 219 -7.98 11.86 0.00
N GLU A 220 -9.18 11.46 0.42
CA GLU A 220 -9.42 10.69 1.63
C GLU A 220 -8.72 9.33 1.52
N LEU A 221 -8.12 8.90 2.63
CA LEU A 221 -7.55 7.55 2.73
C LEU A 221 -8.56 6.65 3.40
N LYS A 222 -8.96 5.57 2.72
CA LYS A 222 -9.80 4.53 3.31
C LYS A 222 -9.01 3.25 3.52
N VAL A 223 -9.28 2.57 4.62
CA VAL A 223 -8.71 1.27 4.97
C VAL A 223 -9.83 0.26 5.03
N VAL A 224 -9.60 -0.90 4.41
CA VAL A 224 -10.49 -2.06 4.45
C VAL A 224 -9.80 -3.22 5.14
N LEU A 225 -10.51 -3.84 6.07
CA LEU A 225 -10.12 -5.06 6.77
C LEU A 225 -11.15 -6.15 6.52
N HIS A 226 -10.69 -7.38 6.39
CA HIS A 226 -11.54 -8.54 6.23
C HIS A 226 -11.25 -9.59 7.29
N ARG A 227 -12.31 -9.99 8.02
CA ARG A 227 -12.24 -10.99 9.07
C ARG A 227 -12.62 -12.36 8.54
N LYS A 228 -11.65 -13.29 8.55
CA LYS A 228 -11.81 -14.68 8.08
C LYS A 228 -12.98 -15.39 8.73
N ILE A 229 -12.98 -15.43 10.06
CA ILE A 229 -13.93 -16.23 10.86
C ILE A 229 -15.37 -15.81 10.62
N SER A 230 -15.64 -14.50 10.63
CA SER A 230 -17.00 -13.99 10.52
C SER A 230 -17.41 -13.65 9.09
N ASN A 231 -16.50 -13.75 8.12
CA ASN A 231 -16.73 -13.24 6.75
C ASN A 231 -17.28 -11.80 6.75
N HIS A 232 -16.66 -10.89 7.53
CA HIS A 232 -17.09 -9.49 7.56
C HIS A 232 -15.99 -8.57 7.09
N PHE A 233 -16.39 -7.57 6.32
CA PHE A 233 -15.54 -6.47 5.93
C PHE A 233 -15.79 -5.28 6.86
N PHE A 234 -14.73 -4.52 7.08
CA PHE A 234 -14.76 -3.33 7.91
C PHE A 234 -14.01 -2.24 7.19
N ILE A 235 -14.62 -1.06 7.13
CA ILE A 235 -14.04 0.10 6.45
C ILE A 235 -13.89 1.23 7.46
N ILE A 236 -12.84 2.02 7.31
CA ILE A 236 -12.65 3.27 8.02
C ILE A 236 -12.03 4.31 7.09
N THR A 237 -12.44 5.56 7.23
CA THR A 237 -11.75 6.72 6.64
C THR A 237 -10.74 7.25 7.65
N ALA A 238 -9.49 7.37 7.23
CA ALA A 238 -8.40 7.90 8.06
C ALA A 238 -8.69 9.36 8.46
N GLY A 239 -8.39 9.71 9.72
CA GLY A 239 -8.53 11.09 10.22
C GLY A 239 -9.94 11.46 10.72
N ASP A 240 -10.98 10.71 10.34
CA ASP A 240 -12.37 11.02 10.70
C ASP A 240 -12.72 10.82 12.19
N GLY A 241 -11.83 10.22 12.99
CA GLY A 241 -12.07 9.88 14.41
C GLY A 241 -13.16 8.83 14.65
N LYS A 242 -13.77 8.31 13.57
CA LYS A 242 -14.87 7.33 13.61
C LYS A 242 -14.36 5.94 13.92
N LYS A 243 -15.25 5.09 14.44
CA LYS A 243 -15.00 3.66 14.64
C LYS A 243 -15.03 2.90 13.30
N TRP A 244 -14.42 1.72 13.30
CA TRP A 244 -14.61 0.73 12.24
C TRP A 244 -16.08 0.46 12.02
N ARG A 245 -16.56 0.63 10.79
CA ARG A 245 -17.93 0.26 10.44
C ARG A 245 -17.92 -1.03 9.64
N ARG A 246 -18.83 -1.93 10.03
CA ARG A 246 -19.06 -3.18 9.30
C ARG A 246 -19.66 -2.84 7.95
N TYR A 247 -19.12 -3.47 6.91
CA TYR A 247 -19.57 -3.32 5.55
C TYR A 247 -20.01 -4.68 5.01
N LYS A 248 -21.22 -4.71 4.43
CA LYS A 248 -21.79 -5.92 3.86
C LYS A 248 -21.41 -5.95 2.38
N ILE A 249 -20.31 -6.62 2.08
CA ILE A 249 -20.00 -6.95 0.70
C ILE A 249 -20.94 -8.08 0.27
N SER A 250 -21.85 -7.79 -0.67
CA SER A 250 -22.69 -8.79 -1.31
C SER A 250 -21.86 -9.58 -2.33
N THR A 251 -20.90 -10.37 -1.87
CA THR A 251 -20.10 -11.23 -2.75
C THR A 251 -20.33 -12.69 -2.46
N VAL A 252 -20.37 -13.48 -3.53
CA VAL A 252 -20.53 -14.95 -3.52
C VAL A 252 -19.28 -15.66 -3.00
N ILE A 253 -18.13 -14.98 -2.92
CA ILE A 253 -16.86 -15.59 -2.57
C ILE A 253 -16.80 -15.93 -1.07
N LYS A 254 -16.44 -17.18 -0.76
CA LYS A 254 -15.94 -17.57 0.56
C LYS A 254 -14.58 -16.91 0.82
N PRO A 255 -14.49 -15.94 1.74
CA PRO A 255 -13.29 -15.12 1.85
C PRO A 255 -12.09 -15.78 2.49
N SER A 256 -12.24 -17.02 3.00
CA SER A 256 -11.15 -17.78 3.60
C SER A 256 -9.96 -17.99 2.66
N ARG A 257 -10.15 -17.63 1.38
CA ARG A 257 -9.26 -17.78 0.24
C ARG A 257 -8.57 -16.49 -0.20
N ILE A 258 -8.87 -15.33 0.41
CA ILE A 258 -8.25 -14.06 0.01
C ILE A 258 -6.83 -13.97 0.60
N ARG A 259 -5.85 -13.56 -0.20
CA ARG A 259 -4.48 -13.29 0.29
C ARG A 259 -4.44 -12.06 1.21
N ASN A 260 -3.53 -12.10 2.16
CA ASN A 260 -3.26 -11.01 3.11
C ASN A 260 -2.65 -9.74 2.50
N HIS A 261 -2.32 -9.76 1.21
CA HIS A 261 -1.60 -8.69 0.52
C HIS A 261 -2.49 -8.07 -0.54
N GLY A 262 -2.94 -6.85 -0.27
CA GLY A 262 -3.67 -6.03 -1.23
C GLY A 262 -2.78 -4.98 -1.87
N THR A 263 -2.92 -4.81 -3.18
CA THR A 263 -2.43 -3.61 -3.88
C THR A 263 -3.57 -2.64 -4.12
N SER A 264 -3.29 -1.35 -4.33
CA SER A 264 -4.31 -0.35 -4.61
C SER A 264 -4.03 0.43 -5.89
N VAL A 265 -5.09 0.72 -6.64
CA VAL A 265 -5.07 1.55 -7.85
C VAL A 265 -6.40 2.31 -7.93
N GLY A 266 -6.34 3.64 -8.10
CA GLY A 266 -7.53 4.45 -8.38
C GLY A 266 -8.66 4.37 -7.35
N GLY A 267 -8.33 4.19 -6.06
CA GLY A 267 -9.33 4.03 -4.99
C GLY A 267 -9.86 2.60 -4.82
N VAL A 268 -9.35 1.64 -5.59
CA VAL A 268 -9.73 0.23 -5.50
C VAL A 268 -8.59 -0.57 -4.87
N VAL A 269 -8.92 -1.48 -3.95
CA VAL A 269 -7.96 -2.45 -3.39
C VAL A 269 -8.18 -3.81 -4.04
N TYR A 270 -7.11 -4.41 -4.56
CA TYR A 270 -7.09 -5.70 -5.24
C TYR A 270 -6.31 -6.73 -4.43
N SER A 271 -6.82 -7.95 -4.33
CA SER A 271 -6.09 -9.09 -3.79
C SER A 271 -6.42 -10.37 -4.53
N SER A 272 -5.42 -11.24 -4.66
CA SER A 272 -5.59 -12.60 -5.18
C SER A 272 -6.52 -13.42 -4.29
N VAL A 273 -7.33 -14.26 -4.93
CA VAL A 273 -8.10 -15.31 -4.26
C VAL A 273 -7.48 -16.66 -4.62
N ILE A 274 -6.95 -17.37 -3.62
CA ILE A 274 -6.35 -18.70 -3.79
C ILE A 274 -7.39 -19.78 -3.48
N ASP A 275 -7.62 -20.67 -4.44
CA ASP A 275 -8.35 -21.91 -4.24
C ASP A 275 -7.47 -23.10 -4.66
N GLY A 276 -7.36 -24.13 -3.82
CA GLY A 276 -6.55 -25.32 -4.12
C GLY A 276 -5.10 -25.01 -4.52
N GLY A 277 -4.48 -23.97 -3.95
CA GLY A 277 -3.12 -23.54 -4.31
C GLY A 277 -3.01 -22.70 -5.59
N HIS A 278 -4.11 -22.50 -6.32
CA HIS A 278 -4.17 -21.74 -7.56
C HIS A 278 -4.92 -20.42 -7.37
N CYS A 279 -4.48 -19.37 -8.07
CA CYS A 279 -5.21 -18.11 -8.14
C CYS A 279 -6.04 -18.11 -9.42
N HIS A 280 -7.38 -18.07 -9.29
CA HIS A 280 -8.31 -18.08 -10.44
C HIS A 280 -9.02 -16.74 -10.66
N CYS A 281 -9.06 -15.90 -9.62
CA CYS A 281 -9.70 -14.60 -9.68
C CYS A 281 -9.02 -13.61 -8.74
N ILE A 282 -9.30 -12.33 -8.96
CA ILE A 282 -8.96 -11.23 -8.08
C ILE A 282 -10.22 -10.76 -7.40
N PHE A 283 -10.11 -10.50 -6.11
CA PHE A 283 -11.10 -9.77 -5.35
C PHE A 283 -10.72 -8.29 -5.35
N ALA A 284 -11.63 -7.44 -5.79
CA ALA A 284 -11.45 -6.00 -5.81
C ALA A 284 -12.50 -5.35 -4.91
N VAL A 285 -12.08 -4.39 -4.08
CA VAL A 285 -12.98 -3.56 -3.27
C VAL A 285 -12.80 -2.12 -3.73
N ASP A 286 -13.80 -1.58 -4.41
CA ASP A 286 -13.82 -0.17 -4.78
C ASP A 286 -14.22 0.63 -3.55
N LEU A 287 -13.31 1.41 -2.98
CA LEU A 287 -13.59 2.15 -1.73
C LEU A 287 -14.37 3.45 -1.98
N ARG A 288 -14.64 3.82 -3.24
CA ARG A 288 -15.41 5.03 -3.60
C ARG A 288 -16.88 4.83 -3.28
N ASP A 289 -17.47 3.79 -3.84
CA ASP A 289 -18.84 3.36 -3.64
C ASP A 289 -18.94 2.16 -2.67
N GLU A 290 -17.79 1.66 -2.24
CA GLU A 290 -17.62 0.54 -1.30
C GLU A 290 -18.04 -0.80 -1.91
N SER A 291 -18.17 -0.91 -3.22
CA SER A 291 -18.57 -2.16 -3.87
C SER A 291 -17.45 -3.22 -3.88
N GLY A 292 -17.85 -4.49 -3.82
CA GLY A 292 -16.94 -5.63 -3.97
C GLY A 292 -17.14 -6.33 -5.31
N HIS A 293 -16.05 -6.64 -6.00
CA HIS A 293 -16.05 -7.27 -7.31
C HIS A 293 -15.18 -8.51 -7.31
N GLN A 294 -15.62 -9.51 -8.06
CA GLN A 294 -14.81 -10.67 -8.42
C GLN A 294 -14.47 -10.55 -9.90
N VAL A 295 -13.17 -10.59 -10.20
CA VAL A 295 -12.66 -10.49 -11.57
C VAL A 295 -11.94 -11.78 -11.89
N MET A 296 -12.46 -12.55 -12.85
CA MET A 296 -11.80 -13.77 -13.32
C MET A 296 -10.50 -13.40 -14.02
N LEU A 297 -9.47 -14.23 -13.83
CA LEU A 297 -8.19 -14.07 -14.50
C LEU A 297 -8.26 -14.60 -15.94
N PRO A 298 -7.58 -13.96 -16.92
CA PRO A 298 -7.73 -14.26 -18.34
C PRO A 298 -7.40 -15.72 -18.72
N ASP A 299 -6.35 -16.29 -18.13
CA ASP A 299 -5.87 -17.66 -18.43
C ASP A 299 -6.01 -18.62 -17.22
N GLY A 300 -6.67 -18.18 -16.15
CA GLY A 300 -7.12 -19.03 -15.05
C GLY A 300 -6.06 -19.61 -14.10
N LYS A 301 -4.74 -19.37 -14.21
CA LYS A 301 -3.74 -19.89 -13.23
C LYS A 301 -2.53 -18.97 -12.96
N HIS A 302 -1.97 -19.13 -11.76
CA HIS A 302 -0.74 -18.54 -11.16
C HIS A 302 -0.29 -17.18 -11.67
N GLN A 303 -0.90 -16.17 -11.09
CA GLN A 303 -0.71 -14.80 -11.52
C GLN A 303 -0.25 -13.91 -10.36
N THR A 304 0.78 -13.10 -10.63
CA THR A 304 1.22 -12.06 -9.71
C THR A 304 0.53 -10.76 -10.09
N ILE A 305 -0.18 -10.16 -9.14
CA ILE A 305 -0.82 -8.86 -9.30
C ILE A 305 0.26 -7.79 -9.11
N LEU A 306 0.39 -6.91 -10.09
CA LEU A 306 1.25 -5.74 -10.04
C LEU A 306 0.37 -4.50 -10.19
N SER A 307 0.82 -3.38 -9.64
CA SER A 307 0.21 -2.08 -9.89
C SER A 307 1.25 -1.10 -10.38
N ASN A 308 0.81 -0.22 -11.26
CA ASN A 308 1.44 1.06 -11.52
C ASN A 308 0.39 2.15 -11.25
N ARG A 309 0.82 3.40 -10.98
CA ARG A 309 0.02 4.59 -10.63
C ARG A 309 -1.49 4.44 -10.85
N ASP A 310 -1.89 4.26 -12.10
CA ASP A 310 -3.31 4.26 -12.51
C ASP A 310 -3.78 2.94 -13.13
N SER A 311 -2.98 1.87 -13.06
CA SER A 311 -3.26 0.62 -13.78
C SER A 311 -2.90 -0.62 -12.97
N LEU A 312 -3.77 -1.62 -13.07
CA LEU A 312 -3.55 -2.94 -12.49
C LEU A 312 -3.10 -3.91 -13.57
N TYR A 313 -2.00 -4.58 -13.32
CA TYR A 313 -1.45 -5.58 -14.20
C TYR A 313 -1.45 -6.94 -13.53
N VAL A 314 -1.47 -7.96 -14.37
CA VAL A 314 -1.29 -9.32 -13.94
C VAL A 314 -0.28 -10.00 -14.85
N ILE A 315 0.70 -10.64 -14.23
CA ILE A 315 1.70 -11.43 -14.93
C ILE A 315 1.44 -12.91 -14.68
N ASP A 316 1.26 -13.67 -15.77
CA ASP A 316 1.24 -15.13 -15.73
C ASP A 316 2.67 -15.67 -15.62
N VAL A 317 2.96 -16.27 -14.47
CA VAL A 317 4.25 -16.90 -14.17
C VAL A 317 4.17 -18.43 -14.19
N ALA A 318 3.02 -19.00 -14.57
CA ALA A 318 2.79 -20.44 -14.57
C ALA A 318 3.60 -21.17 -15.64
N MET A 319 3.93 -20.48 -16.73
CA MET A 319 4.51 -21.09 -17.93
C MET A 319 6.02 -21.24 -17.84
N ARG A 320 6.47 -22.11 -16.91
CA ARG A 320 7.89 -22.40 -16.65
C ARG A 320 8.70 -22.77 -17.89
N ASN A 321 8.07 -23.40 -18.88
CA ASN A 321 8.77 -23.93 -20.06
C ASN A 321 8.79 -23.00 -21.26
N THR A 322 8.05 -21.88 -21.22
CA THR A 322 7.94 -21.02 -22.40
C THR A 322 9.06 -20.00 -22.50
N GLY A 323 9.71 -19.65 -21.38
CA GLY A 323 10.67 -18.55 -21.35
C GLY A 323 10.02 -17.17 -21.49
N PHE A 324 8.67 -17.07 -21.43
CA PHE A 324 7.97 -15.80 -21.51
C PHE A 324 7.00 -15.62 -20.34
N TRP A 325 6.85 -14.36 -19.90
CA TRP A 325 5.79 -13.92 -19.02
C TRP A 325 4.73 -13.17 -19.80
N ARG A 326 3.46 -13.60 -19.73
CA ARG A 326 2.37 -12.86 -20.37
C ARG A 326 1.86 -11.78 -19.43
N VAL A 327 1.73 -10.56 -19.95
CA VAL A 327 1.28 -9.39 -19.20
C VAL A 327 -0.12 -9.00 -19.65
N TRP A 328 -1.03 -8.91 -18.68
CA TRP A 328 -2.41 -8.49 -18.87
C TRP A 328 -2.70 -7.21 -18.08
N LEU A 329 -3.41 -6.28 -18.69
CA LEU A 329 -3.91 -5.05 -18.09
C LEU A 329 -5.40 -5.19 -17.80
N LEU A 330 -5.83 -4.85 -16.59
CA LEU A 330 -7.25 -4.68 -16.27
C LEU A 330 -7.69 -3.32 -16.80
N LYS A 331 -8.32 -3.30 -17.97
CA LYS A 331 -8.73 -2.08 -18.65
C LYS A 331 -9.98 -1.46 -18.02
N ASP A 332 -10.92 -2.31 -17.60
CA ASP A 332 -12.16 -1.88 -16.95
C ASP A 332 -12.58 -2.90 -15.87
N LEU A 333 -12.62 -2.44 -14.62
CA LEU A 333 -13.03 -3.25 -13.48
C LEU A 333 -14.50 -3.67 -13.56
N HIS A 334 -15.40 -2.77 -13.92
CA HIS A 334 -16.84 -3.00 -13.92
C HIS A 334 -17.25 -3.94 -15.04
N ARG A 335 -16.62 -3.80 -16.22
CA ARG A 335 -16.79 -4.72 -17.35
C ARG A 335 -15.95 -5.99 -17.22
N ARG A 336 -15.03 -6.04 -16.25
CA ARG A 336 -14.09 -7.15 -16.00
C ARG A 336 -13.25 -7.46 -17.25
N GLU A 337 -12.86 -6.41 -17.97
CA GLU A 337 -12.19 -6.49 -19.27
C GLU A 337 -10.68 -6.53 -19.08
N TRP A 338 -10.05 -7.64 -19.48
CA TRP A 338 -8.60 -7.77 -19.56
C TRP A 338 -8.12 -7.58 -20.99
N VAL A 339 -7.00 -6.89 -21.14
CA VAL A 339 -6.30 -6.74 -22.43
C VAL A 339 -4.88 -7.27 -22.27
N ARG A 340 -4.48 -8.18 -23.16
CA ARG A 340 -3.08 -8.62 -23.23
C ARG A 340 -2.24 -7.49 -23.79
N ILE A 341 -1.20 -7.09 -23.07
CA ILE A 341 -0.33 -5.98 -23.48
C ILE A 341 0.88 -6.51 -24.23
N GLN A 342 1.60 -7.46 -23.63
CA GLN A 342 2.83 -7.99 -24.21
C GLN A 342 3.24 -9.30 -23.56
N ASP A 343 4.22 -9.96 -24.19
CA ASP A 343 4.98 -11.05 -23.60
C ASP A 343 6.39 -10.54 -23.28
N LEU A 344 6.87 -10.83 -22.08
CA LEU A 344 8.23 -10.50 -21.64
C LEU A 344 9.10 -11.74 -21.79
N ASP A 345 10.15 -11.65 -22.61
CA ASP A 345 11.16 -12.69 -22.71
C ASP A 345 12.02 -12.71 -21.44
N ILE A 346 11.95 -13.81 -20.71
CA ILE A 346 12.72 -14.06 -19.49
C ILE A 346 13.83 -15.09 -19.70
N SER A 347 14.01 -15.61 -20.93
CA SER A 347 15.03 -16.62 -21.22
C SER A 347 16.45 -16.13 -20.89
N ALA A 348 16.72 -14.84 -21.10
CA ALA A 348 17.98 -14.19 -20.80
C ALA A 348 18.32 -14.08 -19.30
N MET A 349 17.35 -14.31 -18.40
CA MET A 349 17.63 -14.33 -16.95
C MET A 349 18.41 -15.57 -16.51
N GLY A 350 18.53 -16.57 -17.40
CA GLY A 350 18.94 -17.93 -17.06
C GLY A 350 17.82 -18.61 -16.30
N LEU A 351 17.26 -19.69 -16.86
CA LEU A 351 16.14 -20.46 -16.28
C LEU A 351 16.58 -21.28 -15.03
N LEU A 352 17.34 -20.68 -14.13
CA LEU A 352 17.68 -21.31 -12.86
C LEU A 352 16.44 -21.27 -11.96
N GLU A 353 15.94 -22.45 -11.58
CA GLU A 353 14.89 -22.53 -10.58
C GLU A 353 15.44 -22.15 -9.19
N PRO A 354 14.67 -21.41 -8.36
CA PRO A 354 13.35 -20.85 -8.62
C PRO A 354 13.35 -19.61 -9.54
N LEU A 355 12.34 -19.50 -10.40
CA LEU A 355 12.16 -18.34 -11.28
C LEU A 355 12.07 -17.03 -10.47
N PRO A 356 12.61 -15.91 -11.02
CA PRO A 356 12.46 -14.60 -10.41
C PRO A 356 10.99 -14.25 -10.19
N LYS A 357 10.69 -13.62 -9.07
CA LYS A 357 9.33 -13.18 -8.75
C LYS A 357 9.14 -11.75 -9.23
N PRO A 358 8.15 -11.46 -10.11
CA PRO A 358 7.85 -10.09 -10.47
C PRO A 358 7.34 -9.33 -9.23
N LEU A 359 7.82 -8.11 -9.08
CA LEU A 359 7.57 -7.26 -7.93
C LEU A 359 6.73 -6.05 -8.29
N VAL A 360 7.07 -5.39 -9.40
CA VAL A 360 6.33 -4.22 -9.86
C VAL A 360 6.49 -3.95 -11.35
N TRP A 361 5.47 -3.32 -11.91
CA TRP A 361 5.45 -2.74 -13.24
C TRP A 361 5.92 -1.29 -13.24
N LEU A 362 6.91 -0.98 -14.05
CA LEU A 362 7.52 0.33 -14.19
C LEU A 362 6.93 1.06 -15.39
N GLU A 363 7.00 2.40 -15.40
CA GLU A 363 6.42 3.22 -16.49
C GLU A 363 7.06 2.94 -17.86
N SER A 364 8.31 2.47 -17.90
CA SER A 364 9.06 2.18 -19.12
C SER A 364 8.88 0.74 -19.65
N GLU A 365 7.74 0.09 -19.35
CA GLU A 365 7.48 -1.33 -19.69
C GLU A 365 8.51 -2.30 -19.10
N GLN A 366 9.13 -1.91 -17.99
CA GLN A 366 10.10 -2.70 -17.28
C GLN A 366 9.42 -3.39 -16.11
N VAL A 367 9.89 -4.58 -15.75
CA VAL A 367 9.41 -5.31 -14.57
C VAL A 367 10.56 -5.49 -13.61
N MET A 368 10.39 -4.97 -12.39
CA MET A 368 11.33 -5.29 -11.33
C MET A 368 11.05 -6.70 -10.84
N VAL A 369 12.10 -7.47 -10.65
CA VAL A 369 12.02 -8.86 -10.21
C VAL A 369 12.93 -9.06 -9.00
N VAL A 370 12.56 -10.02 -8.14
CA VAL A 370 13.45 -10.53 -7.10
C VAL A 370 13.82 -11.95 -7.44
N ASP A 371 15.12 -12.19 -7.49
CA ASP A 371 15.73 -13.49 -7.70
C ASP A 371 16.33 -13.98 -6.37
N THR A 372 15.79 -15.09 -5.87
CA THR A 372 16.28 -15.75 -4.64
C THR A 372 17.12 -16.99 -4.94
N SER A 373 17.33 -17.34 -6.22
CA SER A 373 17.98 -18.59 -6.64
C SER A 373 19.51 -18.55 -6.53
N ARG A 374 20.13 -17.37 -6.68
CA ARG A 374 21.59 -17.21 -6.84
C ARG A 374 22.43 -17.42 -5.56
N GLY A 375 21.81 -17.82 -4.45
CA GLY A 375 22.47 -17.99 -3.15
C GLY A 375 23.23 -19.31 -2.93
N CYS A 376 22.88 -20.43 -3.59
CA CYS A 376 23.43 -21.76 -3.21
C CYS A 376 24.39 -22.42 -4.21
N LEU A 377 24.85 -21.74 -5.26
CA LEU A 377 25.71 -22.38 -6.28
C LEU A 377 27.20 -22.55 -5.91
N LYS A 378 27.68 -22.02 -4.78
CA LYS A 378 29.07 -22.21 -4.32
C LYS A 378 29.13 -23.04 -3.05
N GLY A 379 29.10 -24.37 -3.15
CA GLY A 379 29.35 -25.21 -1.96
C GLY A 379 29.03 -26.70 -2.03
N TRP A 380 28.52 -27.23 -3.15
CA TRP A 380 28.35 -28.67 -3.33
C TRP A 380 29.71 -29.34 -3.65
N ARG A 381 30.57 -29.45 -2.64
CA ARG A 381 31.63 -30.47 -2.60
C ARG A 381 31.66 -31.09 -1.21
N ASP A 382 31.62 -32.41 -1.21
CA ASP A 382 31.21 -33.30 -0.13
C ASP A 382 31.97 -33.10 1.19
N GLY A 383 31.22 -32.88 2.26
CA GLY A 383 31.73 -32.88 3.61
C GLY A 383 30.59 -32.86 4.64
N PRO A 384 30.58 -33.77 5.63
CA PRO A 384 29.52 -33.86 6.64
C PRO A 384 29.74 -32.77 7.70
N GLY A 385 29.33 -31.54 7.38
CA GLY A 385 29.28 -30.45 8.33
C GLY A 385 28.09 -29.56 8.01
N ARG A 386 27.21 -29.31 9.00
CA ARG A 386 26.08 -28.38 8.87
C ARG A 386 26.63 -26.98 8.53
N ARG A 387 26.70 -26.64 7.25
CA ARG A 387 26.98 -25.27 6.80
C ARG A 387 25.67 -24.58 6.49
N SER A 388 25.45 -23.43 7.13
CA SER A 388 24.38 -22.52 6.78
C SER A 388 24.66 -21.97 5.37
N CYS A 389 23.84 -22.33 4.38
CA CYS A 389 23.88 -21.68 3.05
C CYS A 389 23.32 -20.27 3.22
N SER A 390 24.15 -19.24 3.07
CA SER A 390 23.65 -17.86 3.06
C SER A 390 22.92 -17.62 1.73
N GLN A 391 21.59 -17.65 1.76
CA GLN A 391 20.80 -17.21 0.61
C GLN A 391 21.06 -15.72 0.35
N LYS A 392 21.44 -15.41 -0.89
CA LYS A 392 21.56 -14.04 -1.36
C LYS A 392 20.25 -13.64 -2.02
N VAL A 393 19.73 -12.47 -1.65
CA VAL A 393 18.61 -11.85 -2.34
C VAL A 393 19.20 -10.93 -3.40
N VAL A 394 18.82 -11.17 -4.66
CA VAL A 394 19.19 -10.31 -5.78
C VAL A 394 17.94 -9.57 -6.24
N VAL A 395 17.98 -8.24 -6.20
CA VAL A 395 16.96 -7.42 -6.85
C VAL A 395 17.47 -7.12 -8.25
N GLY A 396 16.62 -7.29 -9.27
CA GLY A 396 16.97 -7.04 -10.66
C GLY A 396 15.84 -6.35 -11.41
N CYS A 397 16.16 -5.84 -12.59
CA CYS A 397 15.18 -5.27 -13.53
C CYS A 397 15.22 -6.04 -14.84
N CYS A 398 14.05 -6.48 -15.31
CA CYS A 398 13.84 -7.03 -16.64
C CYS A 398 13.44 -5.92 -17.60
N LEU A 399 14.23 -5.73 -18.64
CA LEU A 399 13.93 -4.80 -19.73
C LEU A 399 13.21 -5.53 -20.87
N ARG A 400 12.42 -4.79 -21.64
CA ARG A 400 11.76 -5.27 -22.86
C ARG A 400 12.72 -5.89 -23.88
N SER A 401 13.99 -5.49 -23.87
CA SER A 401 15.04 -6.03 -24.75
C SER A 401 15.63 -7.37 -24.27
N GLY A 402 15.06 -8.00 -23.24
CA GLY A 402 15.62 -9.21 -22.61
C GLY A 402 16.85 -8.94 -21.73
N ASN A 403 17.26 -7.67 -21.58
CA ASN A 403 18.39 -7.33 -20.72
C ASN A 403 17.98 -7.43 -19.25
N TYR A 404 18.74 -8.21 -18.48
CA TYR A 404 18.62 -8.32 -17.03
C TYR A 404 19.75 -7.57 -16.34
N LYS A 405 19.41 -6.57 -15.53
CA LYS A 405 20.39 -5.81 -14.73
C LYS A 405 20.23 -6.17 -13.26
N ILE A 406 21.31 -6.63 -12.63
CA ILE A 406 21.38 -6.79 -11.17
C ILE A 406 21.51 -5.40 -10.55
N LEU A 407 20.68 -5.13 -9.55
CA LEU A 407 20.54 -3.84 -8.91
C LEU A 407 21.22 -3.82 -7.54
N GLU A 408 20.94 -4.82 -6.71
CA GLU A 408 21.57 -5.00 -5.40
C GLU A 408 21.73 -6.49 -5.13
N GLU A 409 22.90 -6.88 -4.62
CA GLU A 409 23.18 -8.22 -4.11
C GLU A 409 23.51 -8.08 -2.62
N ASN A 410 22.66 -8.62 -1.75
CA ASN A 410 22.84 -8.48 -0.31
C ASN A 410 22.91 -9.86 0.38
N SER A 411 24.07 -10.17 0.95
CA SER A 411 24.34 -11.44 1.64
C SER A 411 23.75 -11.54 3.05
N ASP A 412 23.31 -10.42 3.64
CA ASP A 412 22.83 -10.37 5.03
C ASP A 412 21.34 -10.77 5.19
N TRP A 413 20.74 -11.30 4.12
CA TRP A 413 19.31 -11.60 4.02
C TRP A 413 18.99 -13.10 3.85
N PRO A 414 19.59 -14.04 4.60
CA PRO A 414 19.08 -15.41 4.59
C PRO A 414 17.70 -15.47 5.25
N ASP A 415 16.79 -16.27 4.68
CA ASP A 415 15.44 -16.60 5.15
C ASP A 415 14.44 -15.43 5.25
N VAL A 416 14.22 -14.69 4.15
CA VAL A 416 13.38 -13.48 4.18
C VAL A 416 12.06 -13.64 3.42
N GLN A 417 10.93 -13.44 4.11
CA GLN A 417 9.69 -13.05 3.44
C GLN A 417 9.82 -11.60 2.99
N LEU A 418 10.19 -11.41 1.73
CA LEU A 418 10.25 -10.09 1.10
C LEU A 418 8.83 -9.62 0.84
N LYS A 419 8.38 -8.66 1.65
CA LYS A 419 7.24 -7.83 1.29
C LYS A 419 7.75 -6.63 0.53
N VAL A 420 7.36 -6.59 -0.73
CA VAL A 420 7.67 -5.54 -1.68
C VAL A 420 6.41 -4.74 -1.87
N LEU A 421 6.49 -3.47 -1.50
CA LEU A 421 5.43 -2.52 -1.77
C LEU A 421 6.00 -1.43 -2.65
N TRP A 422 5.36 -1.24 -3.80
CA TRP A 422 5.66 -0.15 -4.69
C TRP A 422 5.08 1.14 -4.15
N HIS A 423 5.84 2.20 -4.36
CA HIS A 423 5.41 3.52 -3.98
C HIS A 423 5.83 4.58 -4.98
N THR A 424 4.89 5.43 -5.34
CA THR A 424 5.20 6.83 -5.64
C THR A 424 5.43 7.56 -4.32
N ASN A 425 6.52 8.31 -4.21
CA ASN A 425 6.74 9.21 -3.08
C ASN A 425 5.51 10.09 -2.94
N SER A 426 4.80 10.07 -1.79
CA SER A 426 3.68 10.99 -1.57
C SER A 426 3.76 11.71 -0.25
N LEU A 427 3.43 13.00 -0.33
CA LEU A 427 3.56 13.95 0.76
C LEU A 427 2.27 14.05 1.58
N VAL A 428 1.58 12.94 1.73
CA VAL A 428 0.27 12.92 2.35
C VAL A 428 0.43 13.04 3.85
N ARG A 429 -0.28 14.02 4.42
CA ARG A 429 -0.42 14.17 5.86
C ARG A 429 -1.72 13.54 6.33
N PHE A 430 -1.66 12.99 7.53
CA PHE A 430 -2.82 12.51 8.28
C PHE A 430 -3.41 13.61 9.16
#